data_AF-A0A1F5JDT9-F1
#
_entry.id   AF-A0A1F5JDT9-F1
#
_cell.length_a   1.000
_cell.length_b   1.000
_cell.length_c   1.000
_cell.angle_alpha   90.00
_cell.angle_beta   90.00
_cell.angle_gamma   90.00
#
_symmetry.space_group_name_H-M   'P 1'
#
loop_
_entity.id
_entity.type
_entity.pdbx_description
1 polymer ?
#
loop_
_entity_poly.entity_id
_entity_poly.type
_entity_poly.pdbx_seq_one_letter_code
_entity_poly.pdbx_strand_id
1 'polypeptide(L)'
;MIVPQEFDQTQLGYIINKCVRGENDNNDTEKVKKIINAFSDSDVKTVILACTDLQLLQLVHPKVTIYDSMKILADAITEEILKL
;
A
#
# COMPACT_ATOMS: atom_id res chain seq x y z
N MET A 1 -2.47 15.03 -4.07
CA MET A 1 -2.55 13.67 -3.49
C MET A 1 -4.02 13.30 -3.44
N ILE A 2 -4.39 12.18 -4.08
CA ILE A 2 -5.75 11.67 -4.04
C ILE A 2 -5.77 10.57 -2.99
N VAL A 3 -6.80 10.54 -2.14
CA VAL A 3 -6.99 9.54 -1.09
C VAL A 3 -8.32 8.82 -1.30
N PRO A 4 -8.51 7.61 -0.72
CA PRO A 4 -9.76 6.87 -0.87
C PRO A 4 -10.94 7.64 -0.30
N GLN A 5 -12.15 7.32 -0.75
CA GLN A 5 -13.34 7.89 -0.12
C GLN A 5 -13.47 7.39 1.32
N GLU A 6 -14.25 8.08 2.14
CA GLU A 6 -14.36 7.83 3.58
C GLU A 6 -14.68 6.36 3.92
N PHE A 7 -15.57 5.73 3.13
CA PHE A 7 -15.89 4.31 3.29
C PHE A 7 -14.65 3.41 3.07
N ASP A 8 -13.89 3.64 2.00
CA ASP A 8 -12.69 2.86 1.69
C ASP A 8 -11.56 3.13 2.68
N GLN A 9 -11.44 4.36 3.19
CA GLN A 9 -10.50 4.68 4.27
C GLN A 9 -10.84 3.92 5.55
N THR A 10 -12.14 3.80 5.88
CA THR A 10 -12.60 3.02 7.04
C THR A 10 -12.27 1.53 6.85
N GLN A 11 -12.49 0.99 5.65
CA GLN A 11 -12.12 -0.40 5.32
C GLN A 11 -10.61 -0.62 5.41
N LEU A 12 -9.80 0.30 4.88
CA LEU A 12 -8.35 0.25 5.00
C LEU A 12 -7.90 0.28 6.46
N GLY A 13 -8.51 1.13 7.30
CA GLY A 13 -8.21 1.17 8.74
C GLY A 13 -8.45 -0.18 9.42
N TYR A 14 -9.54 -0.87 9.08
CA TYR A 14 -9.81 -2.22 9.59
C TYR A 14 -8.77 -3.24 9.12
N ILE A 15 -8.39 -3.19 7.83
CA ILE A 15 -7.36 -4.08 7.27
C ILE A 15 -6.00 -3.83 7.91
N ILE A 16 -5.61 -2.57 8.13
CA ILE A 16 -4.37 -2.20 8.83
C ILE A 16 -4.39 -2.78 10.24
N ASN A 17 -5.51 -2.66 10.98
CA ASN A 17 -5.63 -3.25 12.32
C ASN A 17 -5.48 -4.78 12.30
N LYS A 18 -6.05 -5.48 11.30
CA LYS A 18 -5.84 -6.92 11.11
C LYS A 18 -4.37 -7.24 10.83
N CYS A 19 -3.68 -6.46 10.01
CA CYS A 19 -2.26 -6.63 9.73
C CYS A 19 -1.42 -6.52 11.01
N VAL A 20 -1.66 -5.50 11.84
CA VAL A 20 -0.97 -5.31 13.13
C VAL A 20 -1.18 -6.50 14.07
N ARG A 21 -2.34 -7.17 14.00
CA ARG A 21 -2.66 -8.36 14.80
C ARG A 21 -2.17 -9.68 14.19
N GLY A 22 -1.62 -9.65 12.97
CA GLY A 22 -1.26 -10.86 12.23
C GLY A 22 -2.48 -11.68 11.78
N GLU A 23 -3.65 -11.05 11.68
CA GLU A 23 -4.93 -11.67 11.32
C GLU A 23 -5.35 -11.37 9.88
N ASN A 24 -4.49 -10.70 9.11
CA ASN A 24 -4.77 -10.40 7.71
C ASN A 24 -4.78 -11.68 6.85
N ASP A 25 -5.61 -11.66 5.81
CA ASP A 25 -5.77 -12.79 4.91
C ASP A 25 -5.73 -12.36 3.43
N ASN A 26 -5.80 -13.33 2.51
CA ASN A 26 -5.82 -13.05 1.08
C ASN A 26 -7.03 -12.21 0.66
N ASN A 27 -8.15 -12.28 1.38
CA ASN A 27 -9.32 -11.48 1.08
C ASN A 27 -9.10 -10.00 1.42
N ASP A 28 -8.33 -9.69 2.46
CA ASP A 28 -7.91 -8.31 2.74
C ASP A 28 -7.03 -7.74 1.62
N THR A 29 -6.10 -8.55 1.09
CA THR A 29 -5.27 -8.17 -0.07
C THR A 29 -6.14 -7.83 -1.29
N GLU A 30 -7.15 -8.64 -1.58
CA GLU A 30 -8.09 -8.39 -2.69
C GLU A 30 -8.97 -7.16 -2.46
N LYS A 31 -9.37 -6.87 -1.21
CA LYS A 31 -10.08 -5.62 -0.88
C LYS A 31 -9.22 -4.39 -1.13
N VAL A 32 -7.95 -4.42 -0.71
CA VAL A 32 -7.03 -3.30 -0.99
C VAL A 32 -6.84 -3.12 -2.50
N LYS A 33 -6.68 -4.21 -3.27
CA LYS A 33 -6.63 -4.12 -4.74
C LYS A 33 -7.91 -3.53 -5.34
N LYS A 34 -9.09 -3.84 -4.80
CA LYS A 34 -10.35 -3.22 -5.25
C LYS A 34 -10.39 -1.71 -4.98
N ILE A 35 -9.91 -1.29 -3.82
CA ILE A 35 -9.79 0.14 -3.48
C ILE A 35 -8.81 0.82 -4.45
N ILE A 36 -7.67 0.20 -4.76
CA ILE A 36 -6.72 0.71 -5.76
C ILE A 36 -7.39 0.81 -7.15
N ASN A 37 -8.17 -0.20 -7.55
CA ASN A 37 -8.87 -0.19 -8.83
C ASN A 37 -9.94 0.90 -8.95
N ALA A 38 -10.57 1.32 -7.85
CA ALA A 38 -11.49 2.45 -7.87
C ALA A 38 -10.82 3.77 -8.34
N PHE A 39 -9.49 3.87 -8.22
CA PHE A 39 -8.71 4.98 -8.77
C PHE A 39 -8.17 4.74 -10.17
N SER A 40 -8.19 3.49 -10.67
CA SER A 40 -7.71 3.19 -12.01
C SER A 40 -8.60 3.83 -13.09
N ASP A 41 -9.88 4.05 -12.78
CA ASP A 41 -10.81 4.84 -13.61
C ASP A 41 -10.51 6.36 -13.53
N SER A 42 -9.60 6.79 -12.65
CA SER A 42 -9.23 8.17 -12.36
C SER A 42 -7.85 8.56 -12.91
N ASP A 43 -7.30 7.82 -13.87
CA ASP A 43 -5.96 8.02 -14.46
C ASP A 43 -4.79 7.86 -13.45
N VAL A 44 -5.05 7.28 -12.27
CA VAL A 44 -4.02 7.05 -11.26
C VAL A 44 -3.10 5.92 -11.71
N LYS A 45 -1.84 6.27 -12.01
CA LYS A 45 -0.79 5.34 -12.43
C LYS A 45 0.04 4.79 -11.27
N THR A 46 -0.08 5.42 -10.11
CA THR A 46 0.83 5.19 -8.99
C THR A 46 0.12 5.27 -7.65
N VAL A 47 0.43 4.33 -6.76
CA VAL A 47 -0.02 4.31 -5.37
C VAL A 47 1.19 4.25 -4.45
N ILE A 48 1.15 5.03 -3.38
CA ILE A 48 2.17 5.03 -2.33
C ILE A 48 1.58 4.29 -1.12
N LEU A 49 2.23 3.24 -0.66
CA LEU A 49 1.95 2.59 0.62
C LEU A 49 2.68 3.39 1.71
N ALA A 50 1.95 4.31 2.35
CA ALA A 50 2.51 5.19 3.37
C ALA A 50 2.44 4.60 4.79
N CYS A 51 1.73 3.48 4.99
CA CYS A 51 1.66 2.75 6.25
C CYS A 51 2.48 1.48 6.14
N THR A 52 3.43 1.30 7.06
CA THR A 52 4.39 0.18 7.03
C THR A 52 3.70 -1.17 7.19
N ASP A 53 2.58 -1.23 7.90
CA ASP A 53 1.82 -2.47 8.08
C ASP A 53 1.20 -3.00 6.77
N LEU A 54 0.88 -2.12 5.81
CA LEU A 54 0.33 -2.53 4.51
C LEU A 54 1.32 -3.35 3.66
N GLN A 55 2.60 -3.30 3.99
CA GLN A 55 3.66 -4.03 3.29
C GLN A 55 3.54 -5.54 3.54
N LEU A 56 2.91 -5.93 4.66
CA LEU A 56 2.62 -7.33 5.00
C LEU A 56 1.64 -7.99 4.01
N LEU A 57 0.90 -7.19 3.24
CA LEU A 57 -0.04 -7.69 2.23
C LEU A 57 0.62 -8.05 0.89
N GLN A 58 1.94 -7.80 0.73
CA GLN A 58 2.70 -8.09 -0.50
C GLN A 58 1.96 -7.64 -1.78
N LEU A 59 1.46 -6.41 -1.76
CA LEU A 59 0.58 -5.90 -2.80
C LEU A 59 1.31 -5.80 -4.15
N VAL A 60 0.72 -6.44 -5.16
CA VAL A 60 1.12 -6.31 -6.56
C VAL A 60 -0.11 -5.94 -7.39
N HIS A 61 0.08 -5.05 -8.36
CA HIS A 61 -1.00 -4.60 -9.24
C HIS A 61 -0.54 -4.51 -10.71
N PRO A 62 -1.29 -5.06 -11.67
CA PRO A 62 -0.84 -5.15 -13.06
C PRO A 62 -0.82 -3.81 -13.81
N LYS A 63 -1.63 -2.84 -13.37
CA LYS A 63 -1.83 -1.55 -14.06
C LYS A 63 -1.29 -0.34 -13.30
N VAL A 64 -0.95 -0.51 -12.02
CA VAL A 64 -0.62 0.59 -11.11
C VAL A 64 0.70 0.27 -10.45
N THR A 65 1.65 1.18 -10.54
CA THR A 65 2.93 1.05 -9.84
C THR A 65 2.72 1.29 -8.36
N ILE A 66 3.14 0.35 -7.52
CA ILE A 66 3.06 0.47 -6.07
C ILE A 66 4.45 0.84 -5.55
N TYR A 67 4.53 1.96 -4.84
CA TYR A 67 5.74 2.36 -4.11
C TYR A 67 5.56 2.08 -2.63
N ASP A 68 6.50 1.33 -2.09
CA ASP A 68 6.61 1.03 -0.67
C ASP A 68 7.53 2.07 0.00
N SER A 69 6.98 2.85 0.93
CA SER A 69 7.74 3.90 1.62
C SER A 69 8.90 3.36 2.46
N MET A 70 8.77 2.18 3.06
CA MET A 70 9.87 1.57 3.83
C MET A 70 10.95 1.02 2.94
N LYS A 71 10.57 0.45 1.77
CA LYS A 71 11.58 0.05 0.80
C LYS A 71 12.38 1.25 0.32
N ILE A 72 11.71 2.34 -0.05
CA ILE A 72 12.38 3.59 -0.46
C ILE A 72 13.31 4.10 0.65
N LEU A 73 12.84 4.12 1.90
CA LEU A 73 13.65 4.56 3.03
C LEU A 73 14.87 3.65 3.26
N ALA A 74 14.68 2.33 3.21
CA ALA A 74 15.76 1.36 3.41
C ALA A 74 16.81 1.44 2.30
N ASP A 75 16.37 1.58 1.04
CA ASP A 75 17.25 1.73 -0.11
C ASP A 75 18.06 3.04 0.03
N ALA A 76 17.42 4.17 0.35
CA ALA A 76 18.10 5.45 0.55
C ALA A 76 19.10 5.44 1.71
N ILE A 77 18.77 4.78 2.83
CA ILE A 77 19.69 4.60 3.96
C ILE A 77 20.89 3.73 3.54
N THR A 78 20.64 2.69 2.74
CA THR A 78 21.70 1.81 2.25
C THR A 78 22.67 2.56 1.33
N GLU A 79 22.14 3.37 0.40
CA GLU A 79 22.93 4.25 -0.46
C GLU A 79 23.79 5.22 0.36
N GLU A 80 23.21 5.89 1.35
CA GLU A 80 23.92 6.84 2.22
C GLU A 80 25.03 6.17 3.04
N ILE A 81 24.74 5.01 3.66
CA ILE A 81 25.71 4.28 4.47
C ILE A 81 26.87 3.76 3.61
N LEU A 82 26.57 3.27 2.39
CA LEU A 82 27.56 2.70 1.49
C LEU A 82 28.25 3.75 0.58
N LYS A 83 27.75 5.00 0.56
CA LYS A 83 28.18 6.08 -0.35
C LYS A 83 28.21 5.64 -1.82
N LEU A 84 27.21 4.86 -2.22
CA LEU A 84 27.03 4.42 -3.60
C LEU A 84 26.55 5.56 -4.51
#